data_AF-A0A538HFW5-F1
#
_entry.id   AF-A0A538HFW5-F1
#
_cell.length_a   1.000
_cell.length_b   1.000
_cell.length_c   1.000
_cell.angle_alpha   90.00
_cell.angle_beta   90.00
_cell.angle_gamma   90.00
#
_symmetry.space_group_name_H-M   'P 1'
#
loop_
_entity.id
_entity.type
_entity.pdbx_description
1 polymer ?
#
loop_
_entity_poly.entity_id
_entity_poly.type
_entity_poly.pdbx_seq_one_letter_code
_entity_poly.pdbx_strand_id
1 'polypeptide(L)'
;MTARILLFTGKGGVGKTSVAAATALQCADGGRRTLVLSTDPAHSLADAFDRPLCGDATSVVPHLWAEQLDATERLEEAWGDVQGYMLEVFRWAGLDAIEAEELSVIPGLDEIFALADIKAHAETGEWDVIVVDCGPTAETIRLLSLPDVLGWYMERVFPVGRRLTGLVRPILTRVSSVPVADEGVFTATAALHERLRGVRDLLTDGARCTVRLVVNPERMVIAEARRTATYLGLFGYCVDAVVANRLLPDAVCDPWFDAWKESHAEHLAAIEEGFAPLPVMRAELADGELVGVQRLRCFGASLYGEVDPAALLHQGPPLSVERRNGGKVLRMPLPFADRDDLELGRRDDELLVRVGPHRRAVMLPDSLRRLAVGGARLEGDWLEVCFEEGTS
;
A
#
# COMPACT_ATOMS: atom_id res chain seq x y z
N MET A 1 4.50 -13.53 19.29
CA MET A 1 3.27 -12.77 19.03
C MET A 1 3.45 -12.08 17.69
N THR A 2 2.40 -11.96 16.87
CA THR A 2 2.47 -11.29 15.56
C THR A 2 2.21 -9.79 15.71
N ALA A 3 3.03 -8.95 15.11
CA ALA A 3 2.88 -7.49 15.15
C ALA A 3 1.55 -7.03 14.52
N ARG A 4 0.95 -5.98 15.09
CA ARG A 4 -0.17 -5.22 14.52
C ARG A 4 0.38 -4.15 13.59
N ILE A 5 -0.06 -4.11 12.33
CA ILE A 5 0.42 -3.18 11.31
C ILE A 5 -0.68 -2.16 10.97
N LEU A 6 -0.36 -0.88 11.07
CA LEU A 6 -1.25 0.25 10.78
C LEU A 6 -0.66 1.10 9.66
N LEU A 7 -1.30 1.11 8.50
CA LEU A 7 -0.92 1.93 7.36
C LEU A 7 -1.73 3.23 7.35
N PHE A 8 -1.07 4.37 7.24
CA PHE A 8 -1.71 5.68 7.12
C PHE A 8 -1.56 6.21 5.70
N THR A 9 -2.66 6.47 5.00
CA THR A 9 -2.65 6.98 3.62
C THR A 9 -3.71 8.05 3.39
N GLY A 10 -3.58 8.80 2.30
CA GLY A 10 -4.38 9.99 1.99
C GLY A 10 -3.62 10.99 1.12
N LYS A 11 -4.34 11.99 0.61
CA LYS A 11 -3.79 13.03 -0.28
C LYS A 11 -2.55 13.73 0.32
N GLY A 12 -1.64 14.20 -0.52
CA GLY A 12 -0.52 15.04 -0.07
C GLY A 12 -0.98 16.25 0.75
N GLY A 13 -0.29 16.54 1.86
CA GLY A 13 -0.58 17.71 2.70
C GLY A 13 -1.72 17.58 3.71
N VAL A 14 -2.37 16.41 3.85
CA VAL A 14 -3.43 16.18 4.86
C VAL A 14 -2.92 15.87 6.27
N GLY A 15 -1.59 15.78 6.48
CA GLY A 15 -0.98 15.52 7.78
C GLY A 15 -0.82 14.03 8.17
N LYS A 16 -0.65 13.14 7.18
CA LYS A 16 -0.41 11.70 7.40
C LYS A 16 0.73 11.43 8.38
N THR A 17 1.88 12.04 8.14
CA THR A 17 3.09 11.85 8.97
C THR A 17 2.86 12.23 10.42
N SER A 18 2.21 13.37 10.67
CA SER A 18 1.89 13.80 12.04
C SER A 18 0.93 12.83 12.73
N VAL A 19 -0.10 12.34 12.02
CA VAL A 19 -1.05 11.36 12.53
C VAL A 19 -0.36 10.01 12.80
N ALA A 20 0.49 9.53 11.90
CA ALA A 20 1.26 8.30 12.04
C ALA A 20 2.22 8.38 13.24
N ALA A 21 3.04 9.43 13.32
CA ALA A 21 3.98 9.66 14.41
C ALA A 21 3.28 9.78 15.77
N ALA A 22 2.15 10.51 15.83
CA ALA A 22 1.34 10.63 17.04
C ALA A 22 0.70 9.30 17.45
N THR A 23 0.22 8.51 16.49
CA THR A 23 -0.30 7.15 16.74
C THR A 23 0.78 6.27 17.35
N ALA A 24 1.98 6.30 16.79
CA ALA A 24 3.10 5.49 17.27
C ALA A 24 3.52 5.88 18.71
N LEU A 25 3.53 7.18 19.01
CA LEU A 25 3.75 7.68 20.37
C LEU A 25 2.68 7.19 21.35
N GLN A 26 1.40 7.23 20.99
CA GLN A 26 0.33 6.73 21.86
C GLN A 26 0.44 5.22 22.10
N CYS A 27 0.82 4.44 21.08
CA CYS A 27 1.09 3.00 21.26
C CYS A 27 2.27 2.76 22.23
N ALA A 28 3.35 3.51 22.08
CA ALA A 28 4.55 3.39 22.92
C ALA A 28 4.30 3.84 24.36
N ASP A 29 3.58 4.94 24.56
CA ASP A 29 3.16 5.43 25.89
C ASP A 29 2.21 4.43 26.57
N GLY A 30 1.47 3.63 25.79
CA GLY A 30 0.70 2.46 26.25
C GLY A 30 1.53 1.20 26.54
N GLY A 31 2.87 1.28 26.46
CA GLY A 31 3.81 0.21 26.80
C GLY A 31 4.11 -0.80 25.69
N ARG A 32 3.67 -0.54 24.45
CA ARG A 32 3.90 -1.45 23.29
C ARG A 32 5.21 -1.15 22.60
N ARG A 33 6.00 -2.18 22.28
CA ARG A 33 7.20 -2.02 21.45
C ARG A 33 6.76 -1.60 20.04
N THR A 34 6.97 -0.33 19.72
CA THR A 34 6.39 0.30 18.53
C THR A 34 7.49 0.76 17.59
N LEU A 35 7.37 0.36 16.32
CA LEU A 35 8.14 0.92 15.22
C LEU A 35 7.24 1.86 14.42
N VAL A 36 7.70 3.07 14.12
CA VAL A 36 7.12 3.91 13.07
C VAL A 36 8.08 4.02 11.92
N LEU A 37 7.60 3.77 10.72
CA LEU A 37 8.40 3.85 9.50
C LEU A 37 7.71 4.76 8.48
N SER A 38 8.50 5.54 7.75
CA SER A 38 8.00 6.34 6.63
C SER A 38 8.54 5.81 5.31
N THR A 39 7.63 5.66 4.35
CA THR A 39 7.95 5.34 2.96
C THR A 39 7.99 6.59 2.07
N ASP A 40 7.80 7.78 2.65
CA ASP A 40 7.84 9.05 1.94
C ASP A 40 9.29 9.53 1.77
N PRO A 41 9.78 9.78 0.54
CA PRO A 41 11.15 10.25 0.31
C PRO A 41 11.42 11.66 0.88
N ALA A 42 10.40 12.43 1.25
CA ALA A 42 10.54 13.81 1.70
C ALA A 42 11.06 13.98 3.16
N HIS A 43 11.67 12.95 3.77
CA HIS A 43 12.20 12.94 5.15
C HIS A 43 11.24 13.47 6.23
N SER A 44 9.92 13.43 5.98
CA SER A 44 8.93 14.11 6.79
C SER A 44 8.83 13.57 8.22
N LEU A 45 9.22 12.31 8.45
CA LEU A 45 9.20 11.71 9.79
C LEU A 45 10.34 12.23 10.69
N ALA A 46 11.52 12.47 10.10
CA ALA A 46 12.65 13.06 10.80
C ALA A 46 12.31 14.49 11.26
N ASP A 47 11.71 15.28 10.35
CA ASP A 47 11.22 16.63 10.65
C ASP A 47 10.12 16.61 11.72
N ALA A 48 9.16 15.68 11.64
CA ALA A 48 8.09 15.57 12.63
C ALA A 48 8.63 15.30 14.04
N PHE A 49 9.65 14.45 14.18
CA PHE A 49 10.28 14.19 15.47
C PHE A 49 11.32 15.24 15.90
N ASP A 50 11.70 16.15 15.00
CA ASP A 50 12.79 17.13 15.18
C ASP A 50 14.16 16.46 15.44
N ARG A 51 14.43 15.35 14.75
CA ARG A 51 15.63 14.52 14.97
C ARG A 51 16.05 13.82 13.68
N PRO A 52 17.36 13.65 13.42
CA PRO A 52 17.82 12.89 12.27
C PRO A 52 17.43 11.41 12.41
N LEU A 53 16.86 10.85 11.34
CA LEU A 53 16.58 9.42 11.18
C LEU A 53 17.33 8.97 9.92
N CYS A 54 18.32 8.09 10.06
CA CYS A 54 19.15 7.63 8.95
C CYS A 54 19.34 6.12 9.03
N GLY A 55 19.05 5.41 7.94
CA GLY A 55 19.25 3.97 7.81
C GLY A 55 18.30 3.18 8.70
N ASP A 56 18.81 2.71 9.85
CA ASP A 56 18.15 1.74 10.73
C ASP A 56 17.20 2.38 11.76
N ALA A 57 16.27 1.56 12.26
CA ALA A 57 15.37 1.89 13.35
C ALA A 57 16.09 2.53 14.57
N THR A 58 15.82 3.81 14.81
CA THR A 58 16.45 4.62 15.86
C THR A 58 15.48 4.86 17.01
N SER A 59 15.94 4.67 18.26
CA SER A 59 15.09 4.92 19.44
C SER A 59 14.78 6.41 19.60
N VAL A 60 13.50 6.76 19.64
CA VAL A 60 13.01 8.14 19.81
C VAL A 60 12.73 8.42 21.28
N VAL A 61 11.93 7.54 21.91
CA VAL A 61 11.57 7.52 23.33
C VAL A 61 11.46 6.06 23.80
N PRO A 62 11.33 5.77 25.11
CA PRO A 62 11.09 4.40 25.55
C PRO A 62 9.93 3.76 24.79
N HIS A 63 10.13 2.53 24.33
CA HIS A 63 9.17 1.75 23.54
C HIS A 63 8.85 2.28 22.13
N LEU A 64 9.46 3.37 21.66
CA LEU A 64 9.29 3.89 20.30
C LEU A 64 10.61 3.96 19.53
N TRP A 65 10.60 3.36 18.35
CA TRP A 65 11.65 3.48 17.35
C TRP A 65 11.07 4.09 16.08
N ALA A 66 11.86 4.92 15.41
CA ALA A 66 11.49 5.52 14.14
C ALA A 66 12.53 5.17 13.07
N GLU A 67 12.06 4.91 11.87
CA GLU A 67 12.86 4.61 10.71
C GLU A 67 12.39 5.43 9.51
N GLN A 68 13.32 6.07 8.83
CA GLN A 68 13.06 6.75 7.57
C GLN A 68 13.69 5.88 6.49
N LEU A 69 12.87 5.23 5.67
CA LEU A 69 13.38 4.35 4.63
C LEU A 69 13.98 5.20 3.51
N ASP A 70 15.28 5.03 3.27
CA ASP A 70 15.91 5.45 2.03
C ASP A 70 15.70 4.35 0.99
N ALA A 71 14.63 4.50 0.21
CA ALA A 71 14.28 3.54 -0.82
C ALA A 71 15.26 3.57 -2.00
N THR A 72 15.96 4.69 -2.23
CA THR A 72 16.97 4.81 -3.28
C THR A 72 18.23 4.04 -2.91
N GLU A 73 18.75 4.24 -1.70
CA GLU A 73 19.92 3.49 -1.20
C GLU A 73 19.64 1.98 -1.20
N ARG A 74 18.47 1.56 -0.69
CA ARG A 74 18.06 0.15 -0.68
C ARG A 74 17.89 -0.44 -2.08
N LEU A 75 17.36 0.35 -3.02
CA LEU A 75 17.22 -0.06 -4.41
C LEU A 75 18.60 -0.26 -5.04
N GLU A 76 19.52 0.68 -4.86
CA GLU A 76 20.89 0.57 -5.36
C GLU A 76 21.60 -0.67 -4.80
N GLU A 77 21.51 -0.90 -3.49
CA GLU A 77 22.10 -2.06 -2.83
C GLU A 77 21.51 -3.40 -3.31
N ALA A 78 20.20 -3.46 -3.52
CA ALA A 78 19.50 -4.72 -3.81
C ALA A 78 19.31 -4.99 -5.31
N TRP A 79 19.37 -3.97 -6.17
CA TRP A 79 19.04 -4.04 -7.59
C TRP A 79 20.11 -3.46 -8.53
N GLY A 80 21.19 -2.90 -7.99
CA GLY A 80 22.27 -2.28 -8.78
C GLY A 80 22.88 -3.21 -9.83
N ASP A 81 23.10 -4.49 -9.50
CA ASP A 81 23.62 -5.49 -10.45
C ASP A 81 22.66 -5.73 -11.63
N VAL A 82 21.35 -5.77 -11.36
CA VAL A 82 20.32 -5.96 -12.39
C VAL A 82 20.22 -4.73 -13.29
N GLN A 83 20.24 -3.54 -12.71
CA GLN A 83 20.22 -2.28 -13.45
C GLN A 83 21.48 -2.14 -14.33
N GLY A 84 22.66 -2.45 -13.78
CA GLY A 84 23.93 -2.46 -14.52
C GLY A 84 23.89 -3.38 -15.73
N TYR A 85 23.35 -4.59 -15.56
CA TYR A 85 23.18 -5.52 -16.66
C TYR A 85 22.16 -5.05 -17.71
N MET A 86 21.03 -4.45 -17.30
CA MET A 86 20.06 -3.86 -18.23
C MET A 86 20.68 -2.75 -19.09
N LEU A 87 21.51 -1.89 -18.49
CA LEU A 87 22.25 -0.84 -19.19
C LEU A 87 23.19 -1.42 -20.26
N GLU A 88 23.90 -2.51 -19.96
CA GLU A 88 24.76 -3.19 -20.94
C GLU A 88 23.97 -3.74 -22.12
N VAL A 89 22.81 -4.36 -21.85
CA VAL A 89 21.92 -4.91 -22.87
C VAL A 89 21.33 -3.82 -23.77
N PHE A 90 20.89 -2.70 -23.18
CA PHE A 90 20.35 -1.57 -23.94
C PHE A 90 21.40 -0.88 -24.81
N ARG A 91 22.61 -0.67 -24.29
CA ARG A 91 23.74 -0.15 -25.08
C ARG A 91 24.12 -1.09 -26.21
N TRP A 92 24.12 -2.41 -25.96
CA TRP A 92 24.33 -3.41 -27.01
C TRP A 92 23.25 -3.35 -28.10
N ALA A 93 21.99 -3.07 -27.72
CA ALA A 93 20.87 -2.90 -28.64
C ALA A 93 20.94 -1.59 -29.46
N GLY A 94 21.96 -0.76 -29.24
CA GLY A 94 22.21 0.46 -30.01
C GLY A 94 21.55 1.72 -29.42
N LEU A 95 21.03 1.64 -28.20
CA LEU A 95 20.55 2.82 -27.48
C LEU A 95 21.73 3.67 -27.01
N ASP A 96 21.55 4.98 -27.00
CA ASP A 96 22.56 5.86 -26.42
C ASP A 96 22.58 5.75 -24.89
N ALA A 97 23.58 6.36 -24.25
CA ALA A 97 23.78 6.21 -22.82
C ALA A 97 22.64 6.80 -21.98
N ILE A 98 21.99 7.86 -22.46
CA ILE A 98 20.94 8.60 -21.73
C ILE A 98 19.63 7.83 -21.86
N GLU A 99 19.27 7.41 -23.08
CA GLU A 99 18.10 6.59 -23.35
C GLU A 99 18.16 5.25 -22.60
N ALA A 100 19.35 4.62 -22.53
CA ALA A 100 19.54 3.39 -21.77
C ALA A 100 19.34 3.60 -20.27
N GLU A 101 19.81 4.73 -19.72
CA GLU A 101 19.67 5.07 -18.30
C GLU A 101 18.20 5.28 -17.92
N GLU A 102 17.47 6.09 -18.69
CA GLU A 102 16.05 6.33 -18.49
C GLU A 102 15.21 5.03 -18.56
N LEU A 103 15.53 4.12 -19.48
CA LEU A 103 14.83 2.84 -19.63
C LEU A 103 15.21 1.79 -18.59
N SER A 104 16.34 1.96 -17.89
CA SER A 104 16.80 1.04 -16.84
C SER A 104 16.08 1.24 -15.52
N VAL A 105 15.53 2.44 -15.28
CA VAL A 105 14.78 2.76 -14.07
C VAL A 105 13.40 2.13 -14.15
N ILE A 106 13.07 1.27 -13.17
CA ILE A 106 11.75 0.65 -13.06
C ILE A 106 10.88 1.53 -12.16
N PRO A 107 9.83 2.17 -12.69
CA PRO A 107 8.96 3.02 -11.88
C PRO A 107 8.30 2.23 -10.74
N GLY A 108 8.42 2.76 -9.53
CA GLY A 108 7.80 2.26 -8.30
C GLY A 108 8.42 1.00 -7.70
N LEU A 109 9.65 0.65 -8.12
CA LEU A 109 10.42 -0.43 -7.52
C LEU A 109 10.90 -0.07 -6.10
N ASP A 110 11.20 1.20 -5.86
CA ASP A 110 11.53 1.79 -4.57
C ASP A 110 10.43 1.55 -3.53
N GLU A 111 9.17 1.79 -3.88
CA GLU A 111 8.09 1.56 -2.90
C GLU A 111 7.76 0.06 -2.74
N ILE A 112 8.09 -0.80 -3.71
CA ILE A 112 8.04 -2.27 -3.55
C ILE A 112 9.04 -2.73 -2.48
N PHE A 113 10.26 -2.18 -2.48
CA PHE A 113 11.25 -2.46 -1.44
C PHE A 113 10.77 -1.99 -0.07
N ALA A 114 10.13 -0.82 0.01
CA ALA A 114 9.54 -0.36 1.27
C ALA A 114 8.46 -1.32 1.81
N LEU A 115 7.64 -1.94 0.94
CA LEU A 115 6.69 -2.98 1.35
C LEU A 115 7.37 -4.27 1.84
N ALA A 116 8.51 -4.64 1.24
CA ALA A 116 9.31 -5.77 1.70
C ALA A 116 9.92 -5.51 3.08
N ASP A 117 10.36 -4.29 3.36
CA ASP A 117 10.91 -3.91 4.67
C ASP A 117 9.85 -3.97 5.77
N ILE A 118 8.63 -3.51 5.49
CA ILE A 118 7.48 -3.67 6.41
C ILE A 118 7.30 -5.14 6.79
N LYS A 119 7.34 -6.03 5.79
CA LYS A 119 7.25 -7.48 6.04
C LYS A 119 8.43 -7.98 6.85
N ALA A 120 9.66 -7.58 6.53
CA ALA A 120 10.85 -7.99 7.25
C ALA A 120 10.76 -7.63 8.74
N HIS A 121 10.38 -6.39 9.06
CA HIS A 121 10.15 -5.98 10.46
C HIS A 121 9.00 -6.75 11.11
N ALA A 122 7.92 -7.02 10.40
CA ALA A 122 6.79 -7.79 10.93
C ALA A 122 7.17 -9.24 11.29
N GLU A 123 8.19 -9.80 10.64
CA GLU A 123 8.68 -11.17 10.86
C GLU A 123 9.73 -11.28 11.98
N THR A 124 10.37 -10.19 12.43
CA THR A 124 11.38 -10.25 13.50
C THR A 124 10.79 -10.63 14.86
N GLY A 125 9.52 -10.29 15.10
CA GLY A 125 8.86 -10.47 16.41
C GLY A 125 9.31 -9.48 17.49
N GLU A 126 10.09 -8.47 17.11
CA GLU A 126 10.58 -7.41 18.01
C GLU A 126 9.51 -6.37 18.33
N TRP A 127 8.53 -6.22 17.44
CA TRP A 127 7.50 -5.19 17.51
C TRP A 127 6.15 -5.77 17.89
N ASP A 128 5.44 -5.06 18.76
CA ASP A 128 4.02 -5.31 19.04
C ASP A 128 3.15 -4.53 18.05
N VAL A 129 3.59 -3.33 17.65
CA VAL A 129 2.92 -2.45 16.68
C VAL A 129 3.92 -1.89 15.67
N ILE A 130 3.56 -1.90 14.40
CA ILE A 130 4.27 -1.24 13.30
C ILE A 130 3.31 -0.20 12.69
N VAL A 131 3.70 1.07 12.74
CA VAL A 131 2.97 2.18 12.13
C VAL A 131 3.70 2.61 10.86
N VAL A 132 2.98 2.70 9.75
CA VAL A 132 3.55 3.03 8.44
C VAL A 132 2.94 4.33 7.96
N ASP A 133 3.74 5.39 7.90
CA ASP A 133 3.41 6.60 7.16
C ASP A 133 3.62 6.32 5.67
N CYS A 134 2.52 6.07 4.96
CA CYS A 134 2.58 5.75 3.55
C CYS A 134 2.72 7.04 2.74
N GLY A 135 3.71 7.08 1.85
CA GLY A 135 3.68 7.95 0.68
C GLY A 135 2.55 7.55 -0.29
N PRO A 136 2.76 7.62 -1.62
CA PRO A 136 1.78 7.14 -2.62
C PRO A 136 1.63 5.60 -2.64
N THR A 137 1.98 4.90 -1.56
CA THR A 137 2.11 3.43 -1.49
C THR A 137 0.81 2.66 -1.76
N ALA A 138 -0.35 3.31 -1.60
CA ALA A 138 -1.61 2.76 -2.09
C ALA A 138 -1.50 2.49 -3.61
N GLU A 139 -1.01 3.43 -4.39
CA GLU A 139 -0.84 3.29 -5.85
C GLU A 139 0.25 2.26 -6.20
N THR A 140 1.33 2.16 -5.40
CA THR A 140 2.40 1.15 -5.53
C THR A 140 1.92 -0.29 -5.47
N ILE A 141 0.84 -0.59 -4.74
CA ILE A 141 0.34 -1.97 -4.59
C ILE A 141 -0.05 -2.62 -5.94
N ARG A 142 -0.36 -1.82 -6.98
CA ARG A 142 -0.49 -2.27 -8.37
C ARG A 142 0.72 -3.11 -8.81
N LEU A 143 1.88 -2.76 -8.28
CA LEU A 143 3.18 -3.31 -8.56
C LEU A 143 3.52 -4.56 -7.73
N LEU A 144 2.70 -4.98 -6.77
CA LEU A 144 2.92 -6.26 -6.08
C LEU A 144 2.69 -7.49 -6.98
N SER A 145 2.13 -7.29 -8.18
CA SER A 145 2.15 -8.29 -9.25
C SER A 145 3.44 -8.25 -10.09
N LEU A 146 4.25 -7.18 -9.97
CA LEU A 146 5.53 -7.06 -10.67
C LEU A 146 6.55 -8.14 -10.30
N PRO A 147 6.73 -8.66 -9.08
CA PRO A 147 7.68 -9.76 -8.86
C PRO A 147 7.39 -10.99 -9.70
N ASP A 148 6.12 -11.34 -9.92
CA ASP A 148 5.74 -12.46 -10.78
C ASP A 148 5.93 -12.11 -12.27
N VAL A 149 5.60 -10.87 -12.66
CA VAL A 149 5.82 -10.36 -14.03
C VAL A 149 7.30 -10.23 -14.34
N LEU A 150 8.11 -9.71 -13.42
CA LEU A 150 9.56 -9.61 -13.47
C LEU A 150 10.13 -11.02 -13.51
N GLY A 151 9.77 -11.93 -12.61
CA GLY A 151 10.20 -13.33 -12.68
C GLY A 151 9.93 -13.96 -14.05
N TRP A 152 8.72 -13.79 -14.59
CA TRP A 152 8.33 -14.27 -15.91
C TRP A 152 9.06 -13.55 -17.06
N TYR A 153 9.23 -12.22 -16.97
CA TYR A 153 9.90 -11.40 -17.98
C TYR A 153 11.40 -11.67 -17.97
N MET A 154 11.99 -11.86 -16.79
CA MET A 154 13.37 -12.32 -16.61
C MET A 154 13.53 -13.71 -17.20
N GLU A 155 12.65 -14.68 -16.93
CA GLU A 155 12.69 -16.01 -17.56
C GLU A 155 12.57 -15.98 -19.09
N ARG A 156 11.83 -14.99 -19.64
CA ARG A 156 11.50 -14.90 -21.08
C ARG A 156 12.46 -14.01 -21.89
N VAL A 157 12.98 -12.94 -21.30
CA VAL A 157 13.92 -11.99 -21.91
C VAL A 157 15.37 -12.38 -21.61
N PHE A 158 15.61 -12.95 -20.44
CA PHE A 158 16.89 -13.54 -20.07
C PHE A 158 16.69 -15.05 -19.98
N PRO A 159 16.69 -15.79 -21.10
CA PRO A 159 16.57 -17.24 -21.07
C PRO A 159 17.74 -17.80 -20.25
N VAL A 160 17.49 -18.03 -18.97
CA VAL A 160 18.38 -18.76 -18.10
C VAL A 160 18.33 -20.16 -18.63
N GLY A 161 19.37 -20.54 -19.36
CA GLY A 161 19.74 -21.92 -19.49
C GLY A 161 20.00 -22.50 -18.10
N ARG A 162 18.94 -22.88 -17.38
CA ARG A 162 19.00 -24.00 -16.44
C ARG A 162 19.46 -25.18 -17.30
N ARG A 163 20.78 -25.44 -17.24
CA ARG A 163 21.63 -26.31 -18.11
C ARG A 163 22.46 -25.59 -19.18
N LEU A 164 23.21 -24.56 -18.82
CA LEU A 164 24.52 -24.34 -19.44
C LEU A 164 25.59 -24.85 -18.47
N THR A 165 25.65 -26.18 -18.32
CA THR A 165 26.86 -26.86 -17.86
C THR A 165 28.05 -26.36 -18.69
N GLY A 166 29.24 -26.28 -18.09
CA GLY A 166 30.44 -25.57 -18.56
C GLY A 166 31.00 -25.90 -19.96
N LEU A 167 30.23 -26.55 -20.83
CA LEU A 167 30.54 -26.92 -22.21
C LEU A 167 30.07 -25.90 -23.27
N VAL A 168 29.09 -25.03 -22.99
CA VAL A 168 28.45 -24.19 -24.04
C VAL A 168 28.85 -22.71 -23.99
N ARG A 169 29.49 -22.26 -22.90
CA ARG A 169 29.99 -20.88 -22.72
C ARG A 169 30.90 -20.38 -23.85
N PRO A 170 31.81 -21.18 -24.46
CA PRO A 170 32.67 -20.69 -25.53
C PRO A 170 32.02 -20.64 -26.93
N ILE A 171 30.79 -21.16 -27.09
CA ILE A 171 30.09 -21.21 -28.39
C ILE A 171 29.09 -20.05 -28.50
N LEU A 172 28.35 -19.76 -27.43
CA LEU A 172 27.39 -18.64 -27.39
C LEU A 172 28.07 -17.27 -27.55
N THR A 173 29.24 -17.08 -26.91
CA THR A 173 30.04 -15.85 -27.03
C THR A 173 30.58 -15.58 -28.43
N ARG A 174 30.54 -16.57 -29.36
CA ARG A 174 31.02 -16.42 -30.74
C ARG A 174 29.93 -16.20 -31.78
N VAL A 175 28.66 -16.46 -31.46
CA VAL A 175 27.56 -16.43 -32.45
C VAL A 175 26.50 -15.36 -32.13
N SER A 176 26.42 -14.91 -30.88
CA SER A 176 25.58 -13.77 -30.49
C SER A 176 26.35 -12.90 -29.49
N SER A 177 26.65 -11.65 -29.85
CA SER A 177 27.36 -10.67 -29.00
C SER A 177 26.54 -10.13 -27.83
N VAL A 178 25.47 -10.82 -27.44
CA VAL A 178 24.54 -10.39 -26.39
C VAL A 178 25.23 -10.48 -25.02
N PRO A 179 25.17 -9.43 -24.18
CA PRO A 179 25.64 -9.49 -22.79
C PRO A 179 25.01 -10.66 -22.04
N VAL A 180 25.79 -11.37 -21.23
CA VAL A 180 25.32 -12.54 -20.47
C VAL A 180 25.18 -12.14 -19.01
N ALA A 181 23.99 -12.31 -18.44
CA ALA A 181 23.75 -12.10 -17.01
C ALA A 181 24.74 -12.91 -16.15
N ASP A 182 25.37 -12.26 -15.19
CA ASP A 182 26.24 -12.90 -14.23
C ASP A 182 25.46 -13.48 -13.03
N GLU A 183 26.20 -14.05 -12.07
CA GLU A 183 25.61 -14.65 -10.87
C GLU A 183 24.97 -13.61 -9.93
N GLY A 184 25.42 -12.35 -9.97
CA GLY A 184 24.88 -11.24 -9.17
C GLY A 184 23.46 -10.90 -9.59
N VAL A 185 23.21 -10.77 -10.90
CA VAL A 185 21.86 -10.52 -11.47
C VAL A 185 20.85 -11.60 -11.05
N PHE A 186 21.25 -12.88 -11.12
CA PHE A 186 20.39 -13.98 -10.69
C PHE A 186 20.12 -13.97 -9.19
N THR A 187 21.14 -13.68 -8.39
CA THR A 187 21.03 -13.61 -6.93
C THR A 187 20.12 -12.47 -6.51
N ALA A 188 20.29 -11.27 -7.08
CA ALA A 188 19.44 -10.10 -6.82
C ALA A 188 17.97 -10.37 -7.19
N THR A 189 17.73 -10.98 -8.35
CA THR A 189 16.36 -11.33 -8.79
C THR A 189 15.71 -12.35 -7.85
N ALA A 190 16.44 -13.39 -7.45
CA ALA A 190 15.94 -14.39 -6.51
C ALA A 190 15.69 -13.80 -5.12
N ALA A 191 16.58 -12.92 -4.64
CA ALA A 191 16.43 -12.22 -3.37
C ALA A 191 15.20 -11.32 -3.36
N LEU A 192 14.94 -10.57 -4.44
CA LEU A 192 13.74 -9.75 -4.56
C LEU A 192 12.46 -10.60 -4.53
N HIS A 193 12.43 -11.71 -5.28
CA HIS A 193 11.29 -12.62 -5.29
C HIS A 193 10.99 -13.17 -3.88
N GLU A 194 12.01 -13.61 -3.15
CA GLU A 194 11.84 -14.13 -1.79
C GLU A 194 11.43 -13.03 -0.80
N ARG A 195 11.97 -11.81 -0.92
CA ARG A 195 11.57 -10.65 -0.10
C ARG A 195 10.09 -10.31 -0.30
N LEU A 196 9.59 -10.39 -1.53
CA LEU A 196 8.21 -10.06 -1.88
C LEU A 196 7.20 -11.19 -1.63
N ARG A 197 7.70 -12.42 -1.47
CA ARG A 197 6.88 -13.58 -1.14
C ARG A 197 6.09 -13.31 0.14
N GLY A 198 4.76 -13.38 0.06
CA GLY A 198 3.86 -13.22 1.21
C GLY A 198 3.62 -11.76 1.65
N VAL A 199 4.21 -10.75 0.99
CA VAL A 199 3.91 -9.32 1.27
C VAL A 199 2.43 -9.04 1.07
N ARG A 200 1.86 -9.45 -0.07
CA ARG A 200 0.42 -9.30 -0.34
C ARG A 200 -0.43 -9.97 0.74
N ASP A 201 -0.06 -11.18 1.15
CA ASP A 201 -0.84 -11.95 2.13
C ASP A 201 -0.79 -11.27 3.51
N LEU A 202 0.36 -10.70 3.89
CA LEU A 202 0.49 -9.88 5.10
C LEU A 202 -0.39 -8.63 5.04
N LEU A 203 -0.34 -7.89 3.93
CA LEU A 203 -1.03 -6.61 3.81
C LEU A 203 -2.55 -6.75 3.63
N THR A 204 -3.01 -7.91 3.15
CA THR A 204 -4.44 -8.22 2.98
C THR A 204 -5.03 -9.01 4.15
N ASP A 205 -4.21 -9.38 5.15
CA ASP A 205 -4.69 -9.95 6.41
C ASP A 205 -5.28 -8.85 7.30
N GLY A 206 -6.57 -8.57 7.14
CA GLY A 206 -7.30 -7.54 7.89
C GLY A 206 -7.32 -7.71 9.42
N ALA A 207 -6.93 -8.87 9.96
CA ALA A 207 -6.79 -9.05 11.40
C ALA A 207 -5.44 -8.52 11.91
N ARG A 208 -4.41 -8.47 11.05
CA ARG A 208 -3.05 -8.04 11.40
C ARG A 208 -2.71 -6.67 10.82
N CYS A 209 -3.18 -6.38 9.62
CA CYS A 209 -2.81 -5.22 8.82
C CYS A 209 -4.06 -4.46 8.38
N THR A 210 -4.14 -3.18 8.76
CA THR A 210 -5.24 -2.31 8.33
C THR A 210 -4.75 -0.96 7.87
N VAL A 211 -5.61 -0.26 7.15
CA VAL A 211 -5.39 1.08 6.63
C VAL A 211 -6.29 2.08 7.35
N ARG A 212 -5.73 3.22 7.74
CA ARG A 212 -6.46 4.39 8.22
C ARG A 212 -6.32 5.52 7.20
N LEU A 213 -7.45 5.99 6.69
CA LEU A 213 -7.48 7.08 5.70
C LEU A 213 -7.41 8.43 6.42
N VAL A 214 -6.46 9.27 6.06
CA VAL A 214 -6.36 10.65 6.58
C VAL A 214 -6.95 11.61 5.56
N VAL A 215 -7.92 12.40 5.99
CA VAL A 215 -8.73 13.28 5.14
C VAL A 215 -8.90 14.65 5.81
N ASN A 216 -8.85 15.73 5.04
CA ASN A 216 -9.26 17.06 5.50
C ASN A 216 -10.73 17.30 5.10
N PRO A 217 -11.48 18.14 5.82
CA PRO A 217 -12.86 18.51 5.48
C PRO A 217 -12.94 19.45 4.26
N GLU A 218 -12.44 18.98 3.12
CA GLU A 218 -12.42 19.67 1.84
C GLU A 218 -12.94 18.73 0.75
N ARG A 219 -13.87 19.21 -0.09
CA ARG A 219 -14.56 18.40 -1.11
C ARG A 219 -13.62 17.58 -1.99
N MET A 220 -12.54 18.20 -2.48
CA MET A 220 -11.57 17.50 -3.35
C MET A 220 -10.80 16.41 -2.60
N VAL A 221 -10.47 16.64 -1.32
CA VAL A 221 -9.75 15.68 -0.48
C VAL A 221 -10.66 14.49 -0.13
N ILE A 222 -11.93 14.75 0.17
CA ILE A 222 -12.94 13.72 0.40
C ILE A 222 -13.15 12.85 -0.85
N ALA A 223 -13.27 13.47 -2.02
CA ALA A 223 -13.40 12.75 -3.28
C ALA A 223 -12.17 11.88 -3.61
N GLU A 224 -10.97 12.30 -3.21
CA GLU A 224 -9.75 11.49 -3.31
C GLU A 224 -9.82 10.31 -2.34
N ALA A 225 -10.14 10.55 -1.07
CA ALA A 225 -10.24 9.50 -0.05
C ALA A 225 -11.25 8.41 -0.42
N ARG A 226 -12.39 8.78 -1.04
CA ARG A 226 -13.38 7.83 -1.56
C ARG A 226 -12.79 6.94 -2.66
N ARG A 227 -12.09 7.53 -3.64
CA ARG A 227 -11.38 6.78 -4.70
C ARG A 227 -10.31 5.86 -4.13
N THR A 228 -9.54 6.33 -3.14
CA THR A 228 -8.57 5.49 -2.43
C THR A 228 -9.25 4.32 -1.72
N ALA A 229 -10.40 4.53 -1.06
CA ALA A 229 -11.16 3.45 -0.42
C ALA A 229 -11.68 2.41 -1.43
N THR A 230 -12.21 2.84 -2.57
CA THR A 230 -12.60 1.93 -3.67
C THR A 230 -11.42 1.09 -4.13
N TYR A 231 -10.26 1.72 -4.31
CA TYR A 231 -9.04 1.04 -4.70
C TYR A 231 -8.57 0.02 -3.65
N LEU A 232 -8.53 0.40 -2.37
CA LEU A 232 -8.14 -0.49 -1.28
C LEU A 232 -9.09 -1.70 -1.20
N GLY A 233 -10.40 -1.47 -1.33
CA GLY A 233 -11.41 -2.55 -1.41
C GLY A 233 -11.18 -3.47 -2.61
N LEU A 234 -10.92 -2.88 -3.80
CA LEU A 234 -10.61 -3.63 -5.02
C LEU A 234 -9.43 -4.56 -4.83
N PHE A 235 -8.40 -4.19 -4.06
CA PHE A 235 -7.22 -5.04 -3.81
C PHE A 235 -7.27 -5.86 -2.51
N GLY A 236 -8.33 -5.71 -1.70
CA GLY A 236 -8.57 -6.51 -0.50
C GLY A 236 -7.90 -5.98 0.78
N TYR A 237 -7.55 -4.70 0.81
CA TYR A 237 -7.01 -4.04 2.00
C TYR A 237 -8.14 -3.67 2.95
N CYS A 238 -7.96 -3.95 4.24
CA CYS A 238 -8.94 -3.61 5.26
C CYS A 238 -8.74 -2.16 5.70
N VAL A 239 -9.65 -1.27 5.31
CA VAL A 239 -9.73 0.06 5.93
C VAL A 239 -10.49 -0.08 7.23
N ASP A 240 -9.90 0.30 8.37
CA ASP A 240 -10.54 0.14 9.69
C ASP A 240 -11.00 1.45 10.31
N ALA A 241 -10.53 2.61 9.82
CA ALA A 241 -11.00 3.92 10.27
C ALA A 241 -10.63 5.04 9.29
N VAL A 242 -11.26 6.20 9.51
CA VAL A 242 -10.94 7.47 8.85
C VAL A 242 -10.50 8.48 9.92
N VAL A 243 -9.46 9.27 9.64
CA VAL A 243 -9.03 10.41 10.47
C VAL A 243 -9.40 11.69 9.72
N ALA A 244 -10.42 12.39 10.21
CA ALA A 244 -10.79 13.73 9.75
C ALA A 244 -9.87 14.75 10.44
N ASN A 245 -8.80 15.17 9.76
CA ASN A 245 -7.77 16.06 10.28
C ASN A 245 -8.06 17.54 9.95
N ARG A 246 -7.41 18.43 10.70
CA ARG A 246 -7.50 19.90 10.55
C ARG A 246 -8.92 20.45 10.71
N LEU A 247 -9.71 19.85 11.59
CA LEU A 247 -11.01 20.40 11.97
C LEU A 247 -10.79 21.70 12.74
N LEU A 248 -11.55 22.76 12.42
CA LEU A 248 -11.43 24.01 13.16
C LEU A 248 -11.97 23.79 14.58
N PRO A 249 -11.19 24.13 15.63
CA PRO A 249 -11.65 23.98 17.00
C PRO A 249 -12.89 24.83 17.29
N ASP A 250 -13.76 24.33 18.17
CA ASP A 250 -14.93 25.10 18.63
C ASP A 250 -14.51 26.40 19.34
N ALA A 251 -13.33 26.41 19.96
CA ALA A 251 -12.76 27.59 20.62
C ALA A 251 -12.47 28.77 19.68
N VAL A 252 -12.40 28.56 18.36
CA VAL A 252 -12.22 29.64 17.37
C VAL A 252 -13.54 30.39 17.17
N CYS A 253 -13.74 31.52 17.84
CA CYS A 253 -14.99 32.29 17.76
C CYS A 253 -14.93 33.51 16.82
N ASP A 254 -13.86 33.67 16.03
CA ASP A 254 -13.71 34.78 15.10
C ASP A 254 -14.68 34.63 13.91
N PRO A 255 -15.56 35.62 13.64
CA PRO A 255 -16.56 35.55 12.55
C PRO A 255 -15.97 35.30 11.16
N TRP A 256 -14.69 35.60 10.93
CA TRP A 256 -14.01 35.29 9.68
C TRP A 256 -14.06 33.79 9.33
N PHE A 257 -14.10 32.92 10.35
CA PHE A 257 -14.12 31.46 10.17
C PHE A 257 -15.52 30.86 10.13
N ASP A 258 -16.60 31.65 10.25
CA ASP A 258 -17.97 31.12 10.31
C ASP A 258 -18.32 30.28 9.08
N ALA A 259 -18.03 30.80 7.87
CA ALA A 259 -18.28 30.07 6.62
C ALA A 259 -17.41 28.79 6.50
N TRP A 260 -16.18 28.83 7.02
CA TRP A 260 -15.32 27.65 7.06
C TRP A 260 -15.84 26.60 8.03
N LYS A 261 -16.34 27.00 9.20
CA LYS A 261 -16.95 26.10 10.18
C LYS A 261 -18.22 25.45 9.65
N GLU A 262 -19.09 26.22 8.97
CA GLU A 262 -20.28 25.68 8.31
C GLU A 262 -19.90 24.64 7.25
N SER A 263 -18.97 24.99 6.35
CA SER A 263 -18.50 24.05 5.32
C SER A 263 -17.79 22.82 5.92
N HIS A 264 -17.00 22.99 6.99
CA HIS A 264 -16.35 21.88 7.68
C HIS A 264 -17.36 20.94 8.33
N ALA A 265 -18.44 21.47 8.92
CA ALA A 265 -19.50 20.66 9.51
C ALA A 265 -20.23 19.84 8.44
N GLU A 266 -20.58 20.46 7.30
CA GLU A 266 -21.16 19.75 6.16
C GLU A 266 -20.23 18.67 5.60
N HIS A 267 -18.95 19.00 5.42
CA HIS A 267 -17.95 18.06 4.92
C HIS A 267 -17.67 16.93 5.91
N LEU A 268 -17.65 17.20 7.21
CA LEU A 268 -17.50 16.18 8.25
C LEU A 268 -18.69 15.24 8.25
N ALA A 269 -19.92 15.75 8.16
CA ALA A 269 -21.12 14.92 8.02
C ALA A 269 -21.04 14.04 6.75
N ALA A 270 -20.59 14.60 5.62
CA ALA A 270 -20.42 13.84 4.38
C ALA A 270 -19.30 12.77 4.46
N ILE A 271 -18.29 12.96 5.32
CA ILE A 271 -17.28 11.95 5.64
C ILE A 271 -17.93 10.85 6.50
N GLU A 272 -18.61 11.22 7.59
CA GLU A 272 -19.23 10.27 8.53
C GLU A 272 -20.31 9.41 7.87
N GLU A 273 -21.19 10.02 7.08
CA GLU A 273 -22.23 9.31 6.32
C GLU A 273 -21.63 8.47 5.20
N GLY A 274 -20.66 9.02 4.46
CA GLY A 274 -20.07 8.36 3.31
C GLY A 274 -19.24 7.14 3.69
N PHE A 275 -18.47 7.22 4.77
CA PHE A 275 -17.59 6.14 5.21
C PHE A 275 -18.24 5.21 6.24
N ALA A 276 -19.49 5.43 6.63
CA ALA A 276 -20.20 4.50 7.50
C ALA A 276 -20.17 3.08 6.92
N PRO A 277 -19.88 2.04 7.73
CA PRO A 277 -19.83 2.02 9.19
C PRO A 277 -18.44 2.26 9.81
N LEU A 278 -17.45 2.77 9.06
CA LEU A 278 -16.12 3.04 9.57
C LEU A 278 -16.14 4.14 10.65
N PRO A 279 -15.45 3.95 11.79
CA PRO A 279 -15.23 5.00 12.76
C PRO A 279 -14.48 6.19 12.14
N VAL A 280 -14.97 7.40 12.40
CA VAL A 280 -14.31 8.66 12.02
C VAL A 280 -13.70 9.29 13.26
N MET A 281 -12.37 9.28 13.34
CA MET A 281 -11.61 9.96 14.38
C MET A 281 -11.44 11.42 13.99
N ARG A 282 -11.72 12.34 14.93
CA ARG A 282 -11.72 13.78 14.68
C ARG A 282 -10.44 14.39 15.25
N ALA A 283 -9.62 14.99 14.40
CA ALA A 283 -8.41 15.72 14.78
C ALA A 283 -8.58 17.21 14.51
N GLU A 284 -8.50 17.99 15.58
CA GLU A 284 -8.51 19.45 15.49
C GLU A 284 -7.23 20.00 14.85
N LEU A 285 -7.34 21.15 14.20
CA LEU A 285 -6.24 21.94 13.71
C LEU A 285 -5.40 22.41 14.90
N ALA A 286 -4.14 21.99 14.93
CA ALA A 286 -3.19 22.42 15.95
C ALA A 286 -2.92 23.94 15.87
N ASP A 287 -2.69 24.57 17.01
CA ASP A 287 -2.35 25.99 17.16
C ASP A 287 -0.92 26.37 16.71
N GLY A 288 -0.20 25.42 16.12
CA GLY A 288 1.16 25.53 15.62
C GLY A 288 1.63 24.22 14.99
N GLU A 289 2.85 24.21 14.48
CA GLU A 289 3.43 23.05 13.83
C GLU A 289 3.52 21.85 14.80
N LEU A 290 3.17 20.66 14.31
CA LEU A 290 3.23 19.41 15.07
C LEU A 290 4.63 18.80 15.04
N VAL A 291 5.61 19.57 15.49
CA VAL A 291 7.02 19.19 15.52
C VAL A 291 7.46 18.88 16.95
N GLY A 292 8.22 17.81 17.08
CA GLY A 292 8.77 17.33 18.33
C GLY A 292 7.83 16.41 19.12
N VAL A 293 8.44 15.51 19.88
CA VAL A 293 7.79 14.44 20.65
C VAL A 293 6.62 14.94 21.49
N GLN A 294 6.78 16.05 22.21
CA GLN A 294 5.75 16.51 23.14
C GLN A 294 4.50 17.02 22.43
N ARG A 295 4.64 17.74 21.30
CA ARG A 295 3.49 18.23 20.52
C ARG A 295 2.75 17.07 19.86
N LEU A 296 3.48 16.13 19.27
CA LEU A 296 2.91 14.92 18.68
C LEU A 296 2.19 14.06 19.73
N ARG A 297 2.75 13.93 20.94
CA ARG A 297 2.11 13.22 22.05
C ARG A 297 0.78 13.87 22.45
N CYS A 298 0.76 15.19 22.64
CA CYS A 298 -0.49 15.91 22.97
C CYS A 298 -1.54 15.77 21.85
N PHE A 299 -1.11 15.88 20.59
CA PHE A 299 -1.99 15.68 19.45
C PHE A 299 -2.57 14.26 19.40
N GLY A 300 -1.74 13.23 19.61
CA GLY A 300 -2.18 11.84 19.68
C GLY A 300 -3.17 11.58 20.81
N ALA A 301 -2.95 12.17 21.99
CA ALA A 301 -3.86 12.03 23.13
C ALA A 301 -5.24 12.63 22.83
N SER A 302 -5.28 13.78 22.14
CA SER A 302 -6.55 14.39 21.70
C SER A 302 -7.25 13.55 20.62
N LEU A 303 -6.50 13.04 19.64
CA LEU A 303 -7.03 12.24 18.53
C LEU A 303 -7.67 10.92 19.02
N TYR A 304 -7.02 10.21 19.95
CA TYR A 304 -7.46 8.89 20.38
C TYR A 304 -8.33 8.92 21.64
N GLY A 305 -8.09 9.83 22.58
CA GLY A 305 -8.78 9.82 23.87
C GLY A 305 -8.61 8.46 24.57
N GLU A 306 -9.74 7.79 24.83
CA GLU A 306 -9.77 6.45 25.44
C GLU A 306 -9.67 5.30 24.42
N VAL A 307 -9.69 5.61 23.12
CA VAL A 307 -9.60 4.60 22.07
C VAL A 307 -8.17 4.08 21.99
N ASP A 308 -8.03 2.75 22.06
CA ASP A 308 -6.73 2.11 21.87
C ASP A 308 -6.21 2.35 20.43
N PRO A 309 -5.07 3.05 20.24
CA PRO A 309 -4.53 3.33 18.92
C PRO A 309 -4.18 2.07 18.13
N ALA A 310 -3.89 0.94 18.77
CA ALA A 310 -3.55 -0.32 18.11
C ALA A 310 -4.76 -1.20 17.77
N ALA A 311 -5.96 -0.84 18.26
CA ALA A 311 -7.15 -1.66 18.07
C ALA A 311 -7.55 -1.79 16.58
N LEU A 312 -8.19 -2.90 16.26
CA LEU A 312 -8.94 -3.08 15.02
C LEU A 312 -10.29 -2.38 15.19
N LEU A 313 -10.43 -1.18 14.62
CA LEU A 313 -11.59 -0.31 14.87
C LEU A 313 -12.82 -0.72 14.05
N HIS A 314 -12.60 -1.30 12.88
CA HIS A 314 -13.61 -1.90 12.05
C HIS A 314 -13.02 -3.04 11.24
N GLN A 315 -13.74 -4.17 11.17
CA GLN A 315 -13.38 -5.26 10.27
C GLN A 315 -14.45 -5.37 9.19
N GLY A 316 -14.12 -4.89 8.00
CA GLY A 316 -14.97 -5.06 6.83
C GLY A 316 -15.02 -6.55 6.44
N PRO A 317 -16.18 -7.06 6.01
CA PRO A 317 -16.27 -8.40 5.42
C PRO A 317 -15.33 -8.55 4.20
N PRO A 318 -14.57 -9.65 4.13
CA PRO A 318 -13.62 -9.88 3.04
C PRO A 318 -14.33 -10.26 1.73
N LEU A 319 -13.55 -10.37 0.65
CA LEU A 319 -14.01 -11.08 -0.54
C LEU A 319 -14.49 -12.47 -0.15
N SER A 320 -15.71 -12.82 -0.56
CA SER A 320 -16.36 -14.06 -0.17
C SER A 320 -17.08 -14.71 -1.33
N VAL A 321 -17.34 -16.02 -1.21
CA VAL A 321 -18.11 -16.79 -2.18
C VAL A 321 -19.26 -17.46 -1.46
N GLU A 322 -20.48 -17.08 -1.82
CA GLU A 322 -21.71 -17.58 -1.22
C GLU A 322 -22.47 -18.49 -2.22
N ARG A 323 -23.29 -19.41 -1.73
CA ARG A 323 -24.20 -20.20 -2.59
C ARG A 323 -25.54 -19.48 -2.69
N ARG A 324 -26.07 -19.31 -3.90
CA ARG A 324 -27.37 -18.67 -4.14
C ARG A 324 -28.12 -19.38 -5.26
N ASN A 325 -29.34 -19.85 -4.98
CA ASN A 325 -30.29 -20.41 -5.97
C ASN A 325 -29.67 -21.42 -6.98
N GLY A 326 -28.87 -22.38 -6.51
CA GLY A 326 -28.24 -23.38 -7.38
C GLY A 326 -26.94 -22.93 -8.07
N GLY A 327 -26.61 -21.63 -7.99
CA GLY A 327 -25.32 -21.07 -8.40
C GLY A 327 -24.48 -20.59 -7.22
N LYS A 328 -23.44 -19.81 -7.52
CA LYS A 328 -22.55 -19.18 -6.54
C LYS A 328 -22.40 -17.70 -6.84
N VAL A 329 -22.21 -16.90 -5.81
CA VAL A 329 -21.99 -15.45 -5.94
C VAL A 329 -20.67 -15.10 -5.29
N LEU A 330 -19.76 -14.53 -6.07
CA LEU A 330 -18.56 -13.87 -5.53
C LEU A 330 -18.96 -12.45 -5.12
N ARG A 331 -18.70 -12.10 -3.86
CA ARG A 331 -18.97 -10.77 -3.30
C ARG A 331 -17.65 -10.10 -2.97
N MET A 332 -17.44 -8.90 -3.49
CA MET A 332 -16.24 -8.09 -3.25
C MET A 332 -16.63 -6.68 -2.82
N PRO A 333 -16.05 -6.16 -1.72
CA PRO A 333 -16.29 -4.78 -1.32
C PRO A 333 -15.64 -3.81 -2.32
N LEU A 334 -16.43 -2.90 -2.87
CA LEU A 334 -16.03 -1.81 -3.75
C LEU A 334 -16.76 -0.53 -3.32
N PRO A 335 -16.43 0.01 -2.13
CA PRO A 335 -17.10 1.20 -1.61
C PRO A 335 -16.92 2.36 -2.58
N PHE A 336 -17.97 3.18 -2.75
CA PHE A 336 -17.98 4.34 -3.65
C PHE A 336 -17.76 4.06 -5.15
N ALA A 337 -17.75 2.78 -5.59
CA ALA A 337 -17.68 2.50 -7.01
C ALA A 337 -18.95 2.99 -7.73
N ASP A 338 -18.79 3.49 -8.95
CA ASP A 338 -19.91 3.73 -9.85
C ASP A 338 -20.03 2.56 -10.83
N ARG A 339 -21.27 2.26 -11.25
CA ARG A 339 -21.54 1.25 -12.28
C ARG A 339 -20.91 1.65 -13.61
N ASP A 340 -20.90 2.94 -13.94
CA ASP A 340 -20.39 3.42 -15.23
C ASP A 340 -18.86 3.28 -15.34
N ASP A 341 -18.17 3.19 -14.19
CA ASP A 341 -16.72 2.99 -14.11
C ASP A 341 -16.33 1.51 -13.98
N LEU A 342 -17.29 0.58 -13.88
CA LEU A 342 -17.07 -0.83 -13.63
C LEU A 342 -17.06 -1.65 -14.92
N GLU A 343 -15.92 -2.26 -15.23
CA GLU A 343 -15.79 -3.24 -16.32
C GLU A 343 -15.38 -4.59 -15.74
N LEU A 344 -16.02 -5.66 -16.24
CA LEU A 344 -15.70 -7.04 -15.87
C LEU A 344 -15.30 -7.83 -17.10
N GLY A 345 -14.25 -8.61 -16.94
CA GLY A 345 -13.81 -9.58 -17.93
C GLY A 345 -13.48 -10.90 -17.26
N ARG A 346 -13.38 -11.95 -18.07
CA ARG A 346 -12.86 -13.23 -17.61
C ARG A 346 -11.76 -13.68 -18.55
N ARG A 347 -10.68 -14.20 -17.98
CA ARG A 347 -9.60 -14.82 -18.73
C ARG A 347 -9.17 -16.07 -17.96
N ASP A 348 -9.36 -17.24 -18.56
CA ASP A 348 -9.03 -18.53 -17.96
C ASP A 348 -9.67 -18.70 -16.55
N ASP A 349 -8.83 -18.83 -15.52
CA ASP A 349 -9.19 -18.98 -14.11
C ASP A 349 -9.25 -17.65 -13.35
N GLU A 350 -9.21 -16.51 -14.05
CA GLU A 350 -9.19 -15.17 -13.47
C GLU A 350 -10.45 -14.36 -13.81
N LEU A 351 -10.97 -13.68 -12.79
CA LEU A 351 -11.93 -12.60 -12.94
C LEU A 351 -11.16 -11.28 -13.03
N LEU A 352 -11.26 -10.61 -14.16
CA LEU A 352 -10.70 -9.28 -14.37
C LEU A 352 -11.73 -8.26 -13.91
N VAL A 353 -11.40 -7.48 -12.88
CA VAL A 353 -12.25 -6.39 -12.40
C VAL A 353 -11.53 -5.08 -12.63
N ARG A 354 -12.18 -4.15 -13.34
CA ARG A 354 -11.67 -2.80 -13.54
C ARG A 354 -12.68 -1.80 -12.97
N VAL A 355 -12.16 -0.84 -12.20
CA VAL A 355 -12.91 0.29 -11.64
C VAL A 355 -12.15 1.56 -12.01
N GLY A 356 -12.70 2.33 -12.95
CA GLY A 356 -12.05 3.51 -13.51
C GLY A 356 -10.66 3.18 -14.10
N PRO A 357 -9.57 3.79 -13.59
CA PRO A 357 -8.22 3.52 -14.06
C PRO A 357 -7.55 2.30 -13.39
N HIS A 358 -8.21 1.65 -12.42
CA HIS A 358 -7.64 0.54 -11.65
C HIS A 358 -8.15 -0.80 -12.18
N ARG A 359 -7.26 -1.78 -12.32
CA ARG A 359 -7.60 -3.13 -12.76
C ARG A 359 -6.94 -4.16 -11.84
N ARG A 360 -7.69 -5.20 -11.47
CA ARG A 360 -7.22 -6.35 -10.72
C ARG A 360 -7.61 -7.64 -11.42
N ALA A 361 -6.67 -8.59 -11.49
CA ALA A 361 -6.97 -9.98 -11.80
C ALA A 361 -7.19 -10.73 -10.47
N VAL A 362 -8.39 -11.26 -10.28
CA VAL A 362 -8.76 -12.05 -9.09
C VAL A 362 -8.74 -13.51 -9.49
N MET A 363 -7.84 -14.28 -8.86
CA MET A 363 -7.82 -15.74 -9.01
C MET A 363 -9.11 -16.34 -8.48
N LEU A 364 -9.82 -17.09 -9.32
CA LEU A 364 -11.06 -17.75 -8.91
C LEU A 364 -10.75 -19.02 -8.11
N PRO A 365 -11.40 -19.23 -6.95
CA PRO A 365 -11.36 -20.51 -6.25
C PRO A 365 -11.83 -21.63 -7.17
N ASP A 366 -11.30 -22.85 -6.99
CA ASP A 366 -11.63 -24.04 -7.81
C ASP A 366 -13.14 -24.25 -7.97
N SER A 367 -13.88 -23.88 -6.93
CA SER A 367 -15.33 -23.96 -6.85
C SER A 367 -16.07 -23.06 -7.86
N LEU A 368 -15.43 -22.02 -8.40
CA LEU A 368 -15.96 -21.09 -9.40
C LEU A 368 -15.34 -21.27 -10.79
N ARG A 369 -14.15 -21.87 -10.88
CA ARG A 369 -13.41 -22.03 -12.15
C ARG A 369 -14.22 -22.72 -13.25
N ARG A 370 -15.07 -23.69 -12.90
CA ARG A 370 -15.88 -24.47 -13.87
C ARG A 370 -17.25 -23.87 -14.18
N LEU A 371 -17.63 -22.79 -13.50
CA LEU A 371 -18.94 -22.15 -13.68
C LEU A 371 -18.82 -21.00 -14.69
N ALA A 372 -19.88 -20.73 -15.45
CA ALA A 372 -19.98 -19.57 -16.33
C ALA A 372 -20.39 -18.33 -15.53
N VAL A 373 -20.00 -17.13 -15.98
CA VAL A 373 -20.48 -15.88 -15.38
C VAL A 373 -21.90 -15.64 -15.88
N GLY A 374 -22.89 -15.76 -14.98
CA GLY A 374 -24.31 -15.53 -15.29
C GLY A 374 -24.69 -14.05 -15.30
N GLY A 375 -23.92 -13.21 -14.60
CA GLY A 375 -24.10 -11.76 -14.56
C GLY A 375 -23.33 -11.13 -13.42
N ALA A 376 -23.35 -9.80 -13.37
CA ALA A 376 -22.80 -9.05 -12.25
C ALA A 376 -23.61 -7.80 -11.96
N ARG A 377 -23.60 -7.36 -10.71
CA ARG A 377 -24.26 -6.13 -10.28
C ARG A 377 -23.47 -5.47 -9.16
N LEU A 378 -23.53 -4.15 -9.11
CA LEU A 378 -23.10 -3.38 -7.96
C LEU A 378 -24.33 -3.11 -7.08
N GLU A 379 -24.33 -3.61 -5.84
CA GLU A 379 -25.41 -3.44 -4.87
C GLU A 379 -24.86 -2.77 -3.60
N GLY A 380 -25.14 -1.47 -3.45
CA GLY A 380 -24.45 -0.65 -2.44
C GLY A 380 -22.95 -0.65 -2.69
N ASP A 381 -22.16 -0.89 -1.65
CA ASP A 381 -20.69 -0.98 -1.71
C ASP A 381 -20.17 -2.37 -2.15
N TRP A 382 -21.02 -3.20 -2.77
CA TRP A 382 -20.68 -4.59 -3.10
C TRP A 382 -20.76 -4.88 -4.58
N LEU A 383 -19.69 -5.38 -5.16
CA LEU A 383 -19.75 -6.10 -6.42
C LEU A 383 -20.16 -7.55 -6.16
N GLU A 384 -21.27 -7.95 -6.76
CA GLU A 384 -21.72 -9.33 -6.81
C GLU A 384 -21.56 -9.88 -8.22
N VAL A 385 -20.79 -10.96 -8.36
CA VAL A 385 -20.64 -11.70 -9.63
C VAL A 385 -21.27 -13.08 -9.47
N CYS A 386 -22.33 -13.32 -10.24
CA CYS A 386 -23.05 -14.59 -10.24
C CYS A 386 -22.37 -15.59 -11.17
N PHE A 387 -22.23 -16.81 -10.67
CA PHE A 387 -21.66 -17.96 -11.36
C PHE A 387 -22.68 -19.10 -11.40
N GLU A 388 -22.92 -19.63 -12.60
CA GLU A 388 -23.93 -20.65 -12.87
C GLU A 388 -23.34 -21.81 -13.65
N GLU A 389 -23.98 -22.99 -13.58
CA GLU A 389 -23.58 -24.12 -14.42
C GLU A 389 -23.85 -23.75 -15.89
N GLY A 390 -22.82 -23.83 -16.74
CA GLY A 390 -22.96 -23.46 -18.14
C GLY A 390 -24.01 -24.33 -18.83
N THR A 391 -25.05 -23.73 -19.40
CA THR A 391 -25.86 -24.40 -20.41
C THR A 391 -24.96 -24.70 -21.60
N SER A 392 -24.72 -25.99 -21.83
CA SER A 392 -23.93 -26.50 -22.95
C SER A 392 -24.55 -26.15 -24.30
#